data_AF-V4JP53-F1
#
_entry.id   AF-V4JP53-F1
#
_cell.length_a   1.000
_cell.length_b   1.000
_cell.length_c   1.000
_cell.angle_alpha   90.00
_cell.angle_beta   90.00
_cell.angle_gamma   90.00
#
_symmetry.space_group_name_H-M   'P 1'
#
loop_
_entity.id
_entity.type
_entity.pdbx_description
1 polymer ?
#
loop_
_entity_poly.entity_id
_entity_poly.type
_entity_poly.pdbx_seq_one_letter_code
_entity_poly.pdbx_strand_id
1 'polypeptide(L)'
;MGKGMAYLSPFMKHALYKALYYALTWFVAVSFAWFIPRLLPYNAVEITVASMERSLTASGSMVSPQQYKEMVSYIEGLFGANEPLWLQYVNFWKDLLHGNFGPSIAFFPATVNQVIARSLPYDLVLIIPSTVVAWVIGNLLGAQVGYRKTGTLTDRASMVAFVALNNIPFFVLGLILIMVFAVELHWVPATGYTYSAIPRLSWTYTGIFLKYWIMP
;
A
#
# COMPACT_ATOMS: atom_id res chain seq x y z
N MET A 1 6.66 42.30 1.05
CA MET A 1 7.34 41.00 1.25
C MET A 1 8.33 40.79 0.11
N GLY A 2 9.63 41.08 0.28
CA GLY A 2 10.52 41.07 -0.91
C GLY A 2 12.02 41.28 -0.70
N LYS A 3 12.62 40.88 0.43
CA LYS A 3 14.08 41.02 0.63
C LYS A 3 14.84 39.77 1.12
N GLY A 4 14.15 38.67 1.46
CA GLY A 4 14.81 37.45 1.96
C GLY A 4 15.35 36.49 0.89
N MET A 5 14.82 36.51 -0.34
CA MET A 5 15.21 35.58 -1.42
C MET A 5 16.27 36.15 -2.39
N ALA A 6 16.80 37.34 -2.12
CA ALA A 6 17.72 38.04 -3.02
C ALA A 6 19.11 37.38 -3.13
N TYR A 7 19.51 36.56 -2.14
CA TYR A 7 20.84 35.95 -2.04
C TYR A 7 20.91 34.46 -2.44
N LEU A 8 19.80 33.85 -2.83
CA LEU A 8 19.78 32.43 -3.22
C LEU A 8 20.23 32.28 -4.67
N SER A 9 21.16 31.33 -4.92
CA SER A 9 21.56 30.96 -6.28
C SER A 9 20.34 30.49 -7.11
N PRO A 10 20.37 30.59 -8.45
CA PRO A 10 19.27 30.13 -9.30
C PRO A 10 18.86 28.67 -9.02
N PHE A 11 19.85 27.81 -8.74
CA PHE A 11 19.64 26.43 -8.30
C PHE A 11 18.87 26.36 -6.97
N MET A 12 19.29 27.13 -5.96
CA MET A 12 18.66 27.14 -4.64
C MET A 12 17.21 27.66 -4.69
N LYS A 13 16.94 28.65 -5.53
CA LYS A 13 15.56 29.11 -5.79
C LYS A 13 14.71 28.02 -6.41
N HIS A 14 15.24 27.28 -7.39
CA HIS A 14 14.53 26.17 -8.02
C HIS A 14 14.28 25.01 -7.05
N ALA A 15 15.31 24.63 -6.27
CA ALA A 15 15.20 23.58 -5.26
C ALA A 15 14.17 23.93 -4.18
N LEU A 16 14.17 25.18 -3.68
CA LEU A 16 13.19 25.65 -2.71
C LEU A 16 11.77 25.66 -3.29
N TYR A 17 11.60 26.14 -4.52
CA TYR A 17 10.32 26.10 -5.21
C TYR A 17 9.78 24.67 -5.33
N LYS A 18 10.63 23.71 -5.74
CA LYS A 18 10.25 22.29 -5.82
C LYS A 18 9.92 21.71 -4.45
N ALA A 19 10.72 21.99 -3.43
CA ALA A 19 10.47 21.52 -2.07
C ALA A 19 9.13 22.05 -1.53
N LEU A 20 8.85 23.34 -1.70
CA LEU A 20 7.58 23.95 -1.32
C LEU A 20 6.41 23.36 -2.11
N TYR A 21 6.58 23.16 -3.42
CA TYR A 21 5.56 22.54 -4.26
C TYR A 21 5.22 21.11 -3.79
N TYR A 22 6.24 20.29 -3.48
CA TYR A 22 6.03 18.93 -2.99
C TYR A 22 5.45 18.91 -1.58
N ALA A 23 5.91 19.79 -0.69
CA ALA A 23 5.36 19.92 0.66
C ALA A 23 3.88 20.35 0.62
N LEU A 24 3.53 21.32 -0.23
CA LEU A 24 2.15 21.75 -0.43
C LEU A 24 1.30 20.63 -1.02
N THR A 25 1.81 19.94 -2.05
CA THR A 25 1.12 18.81 -2.67
C THR A 25 0.85 17.70 -1.65
N TRP A 26 1.85 17.34 -0.85
CA TRP A 26 1.73 16.35 0.20
C TRP A 26 0.74 16.79 1.28
N PHE A 27 0.85 18.02 1.78
CA PHE A 27 -0.07 18.57 2.78
C PHE A 27 -1.51 18.51 2.28
N VAL A 28 -1.76 18.98 1.06
CA VAL A 28 -3.09 18.97 0.45
C VAL A 28 -3.58 17.54 0.29
N ALA A 29 -2.78 16.63 -0.29
CA ALA A 29 -3.16 15.23 -0.48
C ALA A 29 -3.50 14.52 0.84
N VAL A 30 -2.68 14.70 1.87
CA VAL A 30 -2.92 14.12 3.21
C VAL A 30 -4.17 14.72 3.85
N SER A 31 -4.39 16.02 3.71
CA SER A 31 -5.60 16.68 4.20
C SER A 31 -6.84 16.10 3.54
N PHE A 32 -6.83 15.97 2.20
CA PHE A 32 -7.92 15.31 1.47
C PHE A 32 -8.11 13.86 1.92
N ALA A 33 -7.04 13.09 2.08
CA ALA A 33 -7.12 11.72 2.56
C ALA A 33 -7.73 11.60 3.96
N TRP A 34 -7.52 12.61 4.82
CA TRP A 34 -8.14 12.68 6.14
C TRP A 34 -9.62 13.11 6.11
N PHE A 35 -9.97 14.04 5.21
CA PHE A 35 -11.33 14.58 5.08
C PHE A 35 -12.27 13.62 4.35
N ILE A 36 -11.83 12.95 3.27
CA ILE A 36 -12.69 12.10 2.43
C ILE A 36 -13.46 11.05 3.25
N PRO A 37 -12.83 10.26 4.14
CA PRO A 37 -13.56 9.29 4.95
C PRO A 37 -14.62 9.91 5.87
N ARG A 38 -14.42 11.15 6.33
CA ARG A 38 -15.35 11.87 7.21
C ARG A 38 -16.52 12.51 6.46
N LEU A 39 -16.44 12.58 5.12
CA LEU A 39 -17.56 12.96 4.27
C LEU A 39 -18.45 11.76 3.93
N LEU A 40 -17.95 10.54 4.11
CA LEU A 40 -18.75 9.34 3.91
C LEU A 40 -19.79 9.24 5.04
N PRO A 41 -20.98 8.68 4.76
CA PRO A 41 -22.02 8.51 5.77
C PRO A 41 -21.67 7.45 6.84
N TYR A 42 -20.52 6.79 6.72
CA TYR A 42 -20.11 5.70 7.58
C TYR A 42 -19.11 6.19 8.64
N ASN A 43 -19.43 5.97 9.92
CA ASN A 43 -18.54 6.31 11.02
C ASN A 43 -17.56 5.17 11.33
N ALA A 44 -16.27 5.48 11.44
CA ALA A 44 -15.22 4.52 11.82
C ALA A 44 -15.52 3.83 13.16
N VAL A 45 -16.07 4.58 14.12
CA VAL A 45 -16.48 4.07 15.43
C VAL A 45 -17.52 2.95 15.27
N GLU A 46 -18.55 3.19 14.46
CA GLU A 46 -19.63 2.22 14.24
C GLU A 46 -19.10 0.95 13.57
N ILE A 47 -18.19 1.07 12.59
CA ILE A 47 -17.58 -0.08 11.92
C ILE A 47 -16.78 -0.92 12.93
N THR A 48 -15.97 -0.26 13.76
CA THR A 48 -15.16 -0.95 14.77
C THR A 48 -16.03 -1.60 15.84
N VAL A 49 -17.02 -0.89 16.39
CA VAL A 49 -17.96 -1.44 17.38
C VAL A 49 -18.75 -2.60 16.80
N ALA A 50 -19.27 -2.47 15.58
CA ALA A 50 -19.99 -3.55 14.90
C ALA A 50 -19.10 -4.77 14.64
N SER A 51 -17.81 -4.56 14.32
CA SER A 51 -16.86 -5.67 14.18
C SER A 51 -16.64 -6.40 15.49
N MET A 52 -16.51 -5.66 16.61
CA MET A 52 -16.34 -6.23 17.95
C MET A 52 -17.59 -6.97 18.42
N GLU A 53 -18.77 -6.39 18.22
CA GLU A 53 -20.04 -7.01 18.56
C GLU A 53 -20.22 -8.34 17.80
N ARG A 54 -19.89 -8.38 16.51
CA ARG A 54 -19.91 -9.62 15.71
C ARG A 54 -18.95 -10.67 16.27
N SER A 55 -17.74 -10.27 16.67
CA SER A 55 -16.77 -11.18 17.29
C SER A 55 -17.26 -11.73 18.64
N LEU A 56 -17.85 -10.88 19.50
CA LEU A 56 -18.41 -11.30 20.79
C LEU A 56 -19.60 -12.26 20.61
N THR A 57 -20.50 -11.93 19.70
CA THR A 57 -21.66 -12.77 19.38
C THR A 57 -21.23 -14.11 18.80
N ALA A 58 -20.21 -14.13 17.92
CA ALA A 58 -19.64 -15.37 17.38
C ALA A 58 -19.00 -16.26 18.46
N SER A 59 -18.52 -15.66 19.57
CA SER A 59 -18.00 -16.39 20.73
C SER A 59 -19.08 -16.88 21.71
N GLY A 60 -20.36 -16.65 21.42
CA GLY A 60 -21.49 -17.03 22.27
C GLY A 60 -21.84 -16.00 23.36
N SER A 61 -21.24 -14.81 23.34
CA SER A 61 -21.55 -13.72 24.27
C SER A 61 -22.65 -12.84 23.72
N MET A 62 -23.65 -12.49 24.54
CA MET A 62 -24.67 -11.49 24.17
C MET A 62 -24.21 -10.10 24.56
N VAL A 63 -24.30 -9.14 23.63
CA VAL A 63 -24.00 -7.73 23.90
C VAL A 63 -25.29 -7.02 24.30
N SER A 64 -25.38 -6.61 25.56
CA SER A 64 -26.52 -5.81 26.04
C SER A 64 -26.49 -4.38 25.45
N PRO A 65 -27.64 -3.68 25.37
CA PRO A 65 -27.66 -2.28 24.91
C PRO A 65 -26.76 -1.33 25.72
N GLN A 66 -26.54 -1.63 27.00
CA GLN A 66 -25.66 -0.84 27.87
C GLN A 66 -24.19 -1.06 27.51
N GLN A 67 -23.76 -2.32 27.34
CA GLN A 67 -22.40 -2.65 26.90
C GLN A 67 -22.09 -2.06 25.52
N TYR A 68 -23.08 -2.06 24.62
CA TYR A 68 -22.91 -1.43 23.30
C TYR A 68 -22.58 0.06 23.41
N LYS A 69 -23.32 0.81 24.24
CA LYS A 69 -23.05 2.25 24.48
C LYS A 69 -21.67 2.50 25.09
N GLU A 70 -21.25 1.64 26.01
CA GLU A 70 -19.91 1.71 26.63
C GLU A 70 -18.81 1.44 25.60
N MET A 71 -19.00 0.46 24.71
CA MET A 71 -18.09 0.19 23.60
C MET A 71 -18.00 1.40 22.65
N VAL A 72 -19.13 2.02 22.28
CA VAL A 72 -19.13 3.22 21.45
C VAL A 72 -18.32 4.33 22.09
N SER A 73 -18.64 4.71 23.34
CA SER A 73 -17.93 5.78 24.06
C SER A 73 -16.43 5.52 24.19
N TYR A 74 -16.04 4.27 24.46
CA TYR A 74 -14.64 3.86 24.52
C TYR A 74 -13.93 4.02 23.17
N ILE A 75 -14.54 3.55 22.08
CA ILE A 75 -13.97 3.63 20.73
C ILE A 75 -13.93 5.08 20.23
N GLU A 76 -14.94 5.89 20.53
CA GLU A 76 -14.93 7.33 20.23
C GLU A 76 -13.77 8.04 20.94
N GLY A 77 -13.51 7.70 22.21
CA GLY A 77 -12.36 8.20 22.96
C GLY A 77 -11.02 7.78 22.32
N LEU A 78 -10.89 6.52 21.92
CA LEU A 78 -9.68 6.01 21.27
C LEU A 78 -9.39 6.66 19.91
N PHE A 79 -10.42 6.95 19.12
CA PHE A 79 -10.27 7.62 17.82
C PHE A 79 -10.24 9.15 17.91
N GLY A 80 -10.45 9.73 19.10
CA GLY A 80 -10.64 11.17 19.25
C GLY A 80 -11.92 11.69 18.56
N ALA A 81 -12.87 10.80 18.24
CA ALA A 81 -14.08 11.15 17.51
C ALA A 81 -15.03 12.07 18.29
N ASN A 82 -14.86 12.12 19.62
CA ASN A 82 -15.58 13.00 20.54
C ASN A 82 -15.10 14.45 20.54
N GLU A 83 -13.97 14.75 19.91
CA GLU A 83 -13.42 16.10 19.86
C GLU A 83 -14.04 16.94 18.73
N PRO A 84 -14.04 18.28 18.84
CA PRO A 84 -14.39 19.15 17.72
C PRO A 84 -13.55 18.84 16.48
N LEU A 85 -14.16 18.92 15.29
CA LEU A 85 -13.52 18.49 14.03
C LEU A 85 -12.14 19.14 13.78
N TRP A 86 -11.99 20.43 14.13
CA TRP A 86 -10.71 21.13 13.99
C TRP A 86 -9.63 20.55 14.91
N LEU A 87 -9.99 20.09 16.11
CA LEU A 87 -9.07 19.51 17.06
C LEU A 87 -8.66 18.10 16.63
N GLN A 88 -9.62 17.30 16.10
CA GLN A 88 -9.30 16.02 15.46
C GLN A 88 -8.28 16.17 14.33
N TYR A 89 -8.40 17.24 13.54
CA TYR A 89 -7.48 17.52 12.43
C TYR A 89 -6.09 17.92 12.92
N VAL A 90 -6.00 18.78 13.94
CA VAL A 90 -4.73 19.18 14.55
C VAL A 90 -4.04 17.99 15.23
N ASN A 91 -4.79 17.18 15.97
CA ASN A 91 -4.29 15.98 16.63
C ASN A 91 -3.82 14.94 15.61
N PHE A 92 -4.56 14.74 14.51
CA PHE A 92 -4.10 13.90 13.41
C PHE A 92 -2.75 14.36 12.85
N TRP A 93 -2.57 15.65 12.56
CA TRP A 93 -1.29 16.16 12.07
C TRP A 93 -0.17 16.01 13.09
N LYS A 94 -0.46 16.26 14.37
CA LYS A 94 0.49 16.05 15.46
C LYS A 94 0.93 14.58 15.51
N ASP A 95 -0.01 13.65 15.53
CA ASP A 95 0.27 12.21 15.58
C ASP A 95 1.04 11.76 14.33
N LEU A 96 0.59 12.16 13.13
CA LEU A 96 1.22 11.83 11.86
C LEU A 96 2.69 12.25 11.82
N LEU A 97 3.00 13.47 12.27
CA LEU A 97 4.37 14.00 12.29
C LEU A 97 5.26 13.32 13.35
N HIS A 98 4.67 12.72 14.39
CA HIS A 98 5.39 11.89 15.36
C HIS A 98 5.44 10.41 14.98
N GLY A 99 4.90 10.04 13.81
CA GLY A 99 4.83 8.66 13.34
C GLY A 99 3.81 7.80 14.09
N ASN A 100 2.85 8.41 14.80
CA ASN A 100 1.71 7.73 15.38
C ASN A 100 0.56 7.73 14.37
N PHE A 101 0.19 6.56 13.85
CA PHE A 101 -0.91 6.45 12.89
C PHE A 101 -2.23 6.00 13.52
N GLY A 102 -2.26 5.82 14.85
CA GLY A 102 -3.45 5.46 15.60
C GLY A 102 -3.93 4.00 15.40
N PRO A 103 -5.15 3.69 15.85
CA PRO A 103 -5.72 2.34 15.77
C PRO A 103 -6.13 2.00 14.32
N SER A 104 -5.99 0.74 13.94
CA SER A 104 -6.50 0.24 12.66
C SER A 104 -8.00 -0.05 12.77
N ILE A 105 -8.80 0.53 11.87
CA ILE A 105 -10.23 0.21 11.75
C ILE A 105 -10.42 -1.23 11.25
N ALA A 106 -9.61 -1.66 10.28
CA ALA A 106 -9.73 -2.97 9.64
C ALA A 106 -9.15 -4.12 10.48
N PHE A 107 -8.12 -3.85 11.28
CA PHE A 107 -7.40 -4.86 12.08
C PHE A 107 -7.44 -4.55 13.58
N PHE A 108 -8.49 -3.90 14.06
CA PHE A 108 -8.65 -3.58 15.48
C PHE A 108 -8.52 -4.86 16.35
N PRO A 109 -7.80 -4.83 17.49
CA PRO A 109 -7.23 -3.67 18.18
C PRO A 109 -5.79 -3.29 17.78
N ALA A 110 -5.25 -3.81 16.67
CA ALA A 110 -3.90 -3.46 16.24
C ALA A 110 -3.80 -1.98 15.83
N THR A 111 -2.63 -1.38 16.05
CA THR A 111 -2.30 -0.05 15.51
C THR A 111 -1.93 -0.14 14.04
N VAL A 112 -2.12 0.96 13.30
CA VAL A 112 -1.68 1.04 11.90
C VAL A 112 -0.17 0.81 11.77
N ASN A 113 0.63 1.31 12.72
CA ASN A 113 2.07 1.03 12.78
C ASN A 113 2.40 -0.46 12.87
N GLN A 114 1.68 -1.22 13.69
CA GLN A 114 1.86 -2.67 13.81
C GLN A 114 1.49 -3.40 12.52
N VAL A 115 0.41 -2.98 11.86
CA VAL A 115 0.00 -3.55 10.56
C VAL A 115 1.08 -3.29 9.51
N ILE A 116 1.57 -2.04 9.39
CA ILE A 116 2.66 -1.69 8.47
C ILE A 116 3.93 -2.50 8.80
N ALA A 117 4.33 -2.55 10.07
CA ALA A 117 5.54 -3.26 10.48
C ALA A 117 5.47 -4.76 10.18
N ARG A 118 4.27 -5.35 10.23
CA ARG A 118 4.04 -6.75 9.89
C ARG A 118 4.08 -7.00 8.39
N SER A 119 3.52 -6.12 7.57
CA SER A 119 3.41 -6.31 6.11
C SER A 119 4.67 -5.87 5.35
N LEU A 120 5.30 -4.78 5.79
CA LEU A 120 6.42 -4.13 5.08
C LEU A 120 7.57 -5.08 4.72
N PRO A 121 8.05 -6.00 5.59
CA PRO A 121 9.11 -6.93 5.21
C PRO A 121 8.72 -7.84 4.04
N TYR A 122 7.47 -8.32 4.01
CA TYR A 122 6.99 -9.16 2.91
C TYR A 122 6.88 -8.37 1.62
N ASP A 123 6.34 -7.15 1.68
CA ASP A 123 6.24 -6.25 0.53
C ASP A 123 7.63 -5.95 -0.06
N LEU A 124 8.62 -5.65 0.77
CA LEU A 124 9.99 -5.39 0.33
C LEU A 124 10.64 -6.63 -0.30
N VAL A 125 10.41 -7.80 0.30
CA VAL A 125 10.93 -9.08 -0.18
C VAL A 125 10.33 -9.44 -1.55
N LEU A 126 9.10 -9.02 -1.85
CA LEU A 126 8.49 -9.19 -3.17
C LEU A 126 8.91 -8.08 -4.16
N ILE A 127 8.80 -6.82 -3.77
CA ILE A 127 8.98 -5.67 -4.66
C ILE A 127 10.43 -5.51 -5.11
N ILE A 128 11.41 -5.66 -4.20
CA ILE A 128 12.82 -5.40 -4.53
C ILE A 128 13.31 -6.37 -5.62
N PRO A 129 13.20 -7.71 -5.46
CA PRO A 129 13.67 -8.63 -6.49
C PRO A 129 12.87 -8.51 -7.79
N SER A 130 11.55 -8.30 -7.71
CA SER A 130 10.70 -8.13 -8.90
C SER A 130 11.10 -6.90 -9.70
N THR A 131 11.39 -5.80 -9.01
CA THR A 131 11.88 -4.56 -9.65
C THR A 131 13.23 -4.79 -10.32
N VAL A 132 14.17 -5.47 -9.64
CA VAL A 132 15.49 -5.77 -10.20
C VAL A 132 15.37 -6.64 -11.44
N VAL A 133 14.58 -7.71 -11.41
CA VAL A 133 14.40 -8.60 -12.56
C VAL A 133 13.68 -7.90 -13.71
N ALA A 134 12.62 -7.15 -13.44
CA ALA A 134 11.92 -6.37 -14.45
C ALA A 134 12.85 -5.32 -15.08
N TRP A 135 13.68 -4.66 -14.28
CA TRP A 135 14.67 -3.70 -14.76
C TRP A 135 15.72 -4.38 -15.66
N VAL A 136 16.31 -5.50 -15.23
CA VAL A 136 17.30 -6.24 -16.02
C VAL A 136 16.71 -6.73 -17.34
N ILE A 137 15.59 -7.47 -17.28
CA ILE A 137 14.97 -8.05 -18.48
C ILE A 137 14.46 -6.95 -19.42
N GLY A 138 13.80 -5.92 -18.88
CA GLY A 138 13.27 -4.81 -19.65
C GLY A 138 14.35 -4.03 -20.39
N ASN A 139 15.48 -3.73 -19.73
CA ASN A 139 16.60 -3.06 -20.38
C ASN A 139 17.29 -3.94 -21.43
N LEU A 140 17.47 -5.24 -21.17
CA LEU A 140 18.07 -6.15 -22.14
C LEU A 140 17.21 -6.31 -23.39
N LEU A 141 15.90 -6.54 -23.23
CA LEU A 141 14.98 -6.64 -24.36
C LEU A 141 14.86 -5.31 -25.10
N GLY A 142 14.77 -4.20 -24.38
CA GLY A 142 14.74 -2.86 -24.96
C GLY A 142 16.01 -2.53 -25.77
N ALA A 143 17.18 -2.86 -25.22
CA ALA A 143 18.45 -2.67 -25.92
C ALA A 143 18.57 -3.57 -27.17
N GLN A 144 18.13 -4.83 -27.08
CA GLN A 144 18.13 -5.75 -28.22
C GLN A 144 17.23 -5.26 -29.37
N VAL A 145 16.05 -4.72 -29.06
CA VAL A 145 15.16 -4.15 -30.07
C VAL A 145 15.73 -2.84 -30.62
N GLY A 146 16.20 -1.94 -29.75
CA GLY A 146 16.77 -0.65 -30.14
C GLY A 146 18.08 -0.73 -30.94
N TYR A 147 18.88 -1.79 -30.76
CA TYR A 147 20.11 -2.01 -31.53
C TYR A 147 19.83 -2.59 -32.93
N ARG A 148 18.69 -3.25 -33.14
CA ARG A 148 18.35 -3.86 -34.44
C ARG A 148 17.88 -2.79 -35.42
N LYS A 149 18.09 -3.06 -36.72
CA LYS A 149 17.56 -2.17 -37.77
C LYS A 149 16.04 -2.02 -37.62
N THR A 150 15.59 -0.78 -37.62
CA THR A 150 14.18 -0.42 -37.62
C THR A 150 13.46 -1.06 -38.80
N GLY A 151 12.29 -1.64 -38.54
CA GLY A 151 11.45 -2.26 -39.55
C GLY A 151 11.74 -3.74 -39.86
N THR A 152 12.66 -4.37 -39.13
CA THR A 152 12.83 -5.83 -39.18
C THR A 152 11.59 -6.55 -38.62
N LEU A 153 11.38 -7.82 -39.00
CA LEU A 153 10.25 -8.61 -38.48
C LEU A 153 10.30 -8.73 -36.95
N THR A 154 11.51 -8.83 -36.38
CA THR A 154 11.70 -8.92 -34.93
C THR A 154 11.37 -7.61 -34.23
N ASP A 155 11.76 -6.46 -34.79
CA ASP A 155 11.38 -5.13 -34.30
C ASP A 155 9.84 -4.96 -34.27
N ARG A 156 9.18 -5.26 -35.39
CA ARG A 156 7.70 -5.19 -35.49
C ARG A 156 7.00 -6.16 -34.53
N ALA A 157 7.46 -7.40 -34.43
CA ALA A 157 6.88 -8.40 -33.54
C ALA A 157 7.04 -8.00 -32.07
N SER A 158 8.22 -7.52 -31.67
CA SER A 158 8.48 -7.03 -30.31
C SER A 158 7.61 -5.81 -29.97
N MET A 159 7.46 -4.87 -30.91
CA MET A 159 6.60 -3.70 -30.70
C MET A 159 5.13 -4.12 -30.47
N VAL A 160 4.60 -5.02 -31.30
CA VAL A 160 3.23 -5.54 -31.12
C VAL A 160 3.09 -6.26 -29.78
N ALA A 161 4.06 -7.10 -29.40
CA ALA A 161 4.03 -7.81 -28.13
C ALA A 161 4.06 -6.84 -26.93
N PHE A 162 4.93 -5.83 -26.93
CA PHE A 162 4.99 -4.86 -25.84
C PHE A 162 3.74 -4.00 -25.72
N VAL A 163 3.18 -3.57 -26.85
CA VAL A 163 1.91 -2.82 -26.85
C VAL A 163 0.78 -3.71 -26.32
N ALA A 164 0.69 -4.96 -26.76
CA ALA A 164 -0.32 -5.89 -26.28
C ALA A 164 -0.19 -6.10 -24.76
N LEU A 165 1.01 -6.40 -24.27
CA LEU A 165 1.27 -6.61 -22.84
C LEU A 165 0.98 -5.36 -22.00
N ASN A 166 1.28 -4.17 -22.51
CA ASN A 166 1.02 -2.91 -21.80
C ASN A 166 -0.48 -2.57 -21.69
N ASN A 167 -1.29 -3.00 -22.67
CA ASN A 167 -2.73 -2.72 -22.68
C ASN A 167 -3.55 -3.73 -21.87
N ILE A 168 -3.00 -4.90 -21.53
CA ILE A 168 -3.68 -5.85 -20.66
C ILE A 168 -3.66 -5.30 -19.22
N PRO A 169 -4.83 -5.17 -18.55
CA PRO A 169 -4.85 -4.79 -17.14
C PRO A 169 -4.00 -5.76 -16.30
N PHE A 170 -3.14 -5.24 -15.44
CA PHE A 170 -2.18 -6.06 -14.68
C PHE A 170 -2.84 -7.20 -13.90
N PHE A 171 -4.05 -6.98 -13.35
CA PHE A 171 -4.79 -8.01 -12.62
C PHE A 171 -5.25 -9.15 -13.55
N VAL A 172 -5.65 -8.85 -14.79
CA VAL A 172 -6.04 -9.86 -15.78
C VAL A 172 -4.84 -10.68 -16.18
N LEU A 173 -3.71 -10.03 -16.46
CA LEU A 173 -2.47 -10.72 -16.77
C LEU A 173 -2.06 -11.64 -15.61
N GLY A 174 -2.13 -11.15 -14.37
CA GLY A 174 -1.87 -11.95 -13.18
C GLY A 174 -2.76 -13.19 -13.08
N LEU A 175 -4.07 -13.04 -13.31
CA LEU A 175 -5.02 -14.16 -13.30
C LEU A 175 -4.73 -15.18 -14.41
N ILE A 176 -4.39 -14.73 -15.62
CA ILE A 176 -4.00 -15.62 -16.73
C ILE A 176 -2.74 -16.40 -16.36
N LEU A 177 -1.73 -15.72 -15.79
CA LEU A 177 -0.49 -16.38 -15.35
C LEU A 177 -0.77 -17.42 -14.28
N ILE A 178 -1.61 -17.12 -13.28
CA ILE A 178 -2.05 -18.09 -12.26
C ILE A 178 -2.73 -19.29 -12.91
N MET A 179 -3.71 -19.06 -13.79
CA MET A 179 -4.44 -20.14 -14.45
C MET A 179 -3.50 -21.08 -15.22
N VAL A 180 -2.60 -20.51 -16.02
CA VAL A 180 -1.68 -21.30 -16.84
C VAL A 180 -0.63 -22.01 -15.99
N PHE A 181 0.08 -21.28 -15.13
CA PHE A 181 1.27 -21.82 -14.47
C PHE A 181 0.98 -22.53 -13.15
N ALA A 182 -0.05 -22.13 -12.41
CA ALA A 182 -0.39 -22.76 -11.14
C ALA A 182 -1.48 -23.84 -11.29
N VAL A 183 -2.51 -23.59 -12.09
CA VAL A 183 -3.67 -24.48 -12.18
C VAL A 183 -3.49 -25.55 -13.27
N GLU A 184 -3.17 -25.14 -14.50
CA GLU A 184 -3.03 -26.10 -15.60
C GLU A 184 -1.68 -26.83 -15.54
N LEU A 185 -0.58 -26.08 -15.49
CA LEU A 185 0.77 -26.63 -15.58
C LEU A 185 1.32 -27.14 -14.24
N HIS A 186 0.75 -26.71 -13.11
CA HIS A 186 1.22 -27.05 -11.75
C HIS A 186 2.71 -26.76 -11.51
N TRP A 187 3.30 -25.78 -12.22
CA TRP A 187 4.71 -25.41 -12.09
C TRP A 187 5.00 -24.70 -10.77
N VAL A 188 3.99 -23.99 -10.25
CA VAL A 188 4.09 -23.19 -9.02
C VAL A 188 2.83 -23.34 -8.17
N PRO A 189 2.89 -23.05 -6.85
CA PRO A 189 1.73 -23.12 -5.98
C PRO A 189 0.62 -22.14 -6.40
N ALA A 190 -0.63 -22.59 -6.37
CA ALA A 190 -1.80 -21.73 -6.65
C ALA A 190 -2.16 -20.77 -5.51
N THR A 191 -1.54 -20.93 -4.34
CA THR A 191 -1.73 -20.07 -3.18
C THR A 191 -0.44 -19.32 -2.88
N GLY A 192 -0.56 -18.01 -2.63
CA GLY A 192 0.55 -17.18 -2.18
C GLY A 192 1.16 -17.63 -0.85
N TYR A 193 2.28 -17.01 -0.49
CA TYR A 193 3.06 -17.32 0.71
C TYR A 193 2.22 -17.21 2.00
N THR A 194 2.15 -18.27 2.80
CA THR A 194 1.38 -18.25 4.07
C THR A 194 2.05 -17.34 5.12
N TYR A 195 1.28 -16.44 5.73
CA TYR A 195 1.66 -15.44 6.75
C TYR A 195 2.38 -15.96 8.01
N SER A 196 2.61 -17.28 8.13
CA SER A 196 3.14 -17.92 9.34
C SER A 196 4.68 -17.96 9.43
N ALA A 197 5.40 -17.63 8.36
CA ALA A 197 6.86 -17.65 8.35
C ALA A 197 7.43 -16.22 8.24
N ILE A 198 7.85 -15.67 9.38
CA ILE A 198 8.63 -14.43 9.46
C ILE A 198 9.81 -14.54 8.48
N PRO A 199 10.04 -13.54 7.59
CA PRO A 199 11.20 -13.53 6.72
C PRO A 199 12.49 -13.66 7.51
N ARG A 200 13.19 -14.77 7.30
CA ARG A 200 14.48 -15.06 7.93
C ARG A 200 15.49 -15.32 6.83
N LEU A 201 16.70 -14.78 6.99
CA LEU A 201 17.80 -15.09 6.10
C LEU A 201 18.28 -16.53 6.41
N SER A 202 17.62 -17.52 5.80
CA SER A 202 18.02 -18.92 5.87
C SER A 202 17.92 -19.54 4.49
N TRP A 203 18.81 -20.48 4.18
CA TRP A 203 18.80 -21.18 2.90
C TRP A 203 17.47 -21.90 2.63
N THR A 204 16.83 -22.42 3.68
CA THR A 204 15.48 -23.00 3.61
C THR A 204 14.43 -21.95 3.26
N TYR A 205 14.52 -20.76 3.84
CA TYR A 205 13.60 -19.66 3.53
C TYR A 205 13.77 -19.15 2.11
N THR A 206 15.01 -19.07 1.60
CA THR A 206 15.30 -18.65 0.21
C THR A 206 14.68 -19.60 -0.82
N GLY A 207 14.75 -20.92 -0.59
CA GLY A 207 14.14 -21.91 -1.49
C GLY A 207 12.62 -21.85 -1.52
N ILE A 208 11.99 -21.64 -0.35
CA ILE A 208 10.54 -21.42 -0.27
C ILE A 208 10.20 -20.08 -0.92
N PHE A 209 10.93 -19.01 -0.60
CA PHE A 209 10.74 -17.69 -1.17
C PHE A 209 10.75 -17.74 -2.71
N LEU A 210 11.78 -18.31 -3.34
CA LEU A 210 11.85 -18.40 -4.81
C LEU A 210 10.66 -19.17 -5.42
N LYS A 211 10.16 -20.19 -4.73
CA LYS A 211 9.01 -20.98 -5.18
C LYS A 211 7.69 -20.22 -5.14
N TYR A 212 7.50 -19.35 -4.15
CA TYR A 212 6.27 -18.57 -3.96
C TYR A 212 6.36 -17.14 -4.53
N TRP A 213 7.57 -16.65 -4.82
CA TRP A 213 7.82 -15.29 -5.32
C TRP A 213 7.27 -15.06 -6.74
N ILE A 214 7.17 -16.12 -7.55
CA ILE A 214 6.72 -16.04 -8.94
C ILE A 214 5.19 -15.87 -9.05
N MET A 215 4.44 -16.11 -7.97
CA MET A 215 2.97 -16.00 -7.96
C MET A 215 2.47 -14.88 -7.04
N PRO A 216 1.36 -14.19 -7.42
CA PRO A 216 0.73 -13.15 -6.60
C PRO A 216 0.14 -13.66 -5.28
#